data_AF-A0A0A0EL14-F1
#
_entry.id   AF-A0A0A0EL14-F1
#
_cell.length_a   1.000
_cell.length_b   1.000
_cell.length_c   1.000
_cell.angle_alpha   90.00
_cell.angle_beta   90.00
_cell.angle_gamma   90.00
#
_symmetry.space_group_name_H-M   'P 1'
#
loop_
_entity.id
_entity.type
_entity.pdbx_description
1 polymer ?
#
loop_
_entity_poly.entity_id
_entity_poly.type
_entity_poly.pdbx_seq_one_letter_code
_entity_poly.pdbx_strand_id
1 'polypeptide(L)'
;MPIRTNFAIAPALLVAVLGLALSACSPSQAPEGAAAAKSSSAGLPPGFVAAGEKQANAKGVATGQSCIDCHGAEGNAPIDPSYPILAGQYVDYLAYALESYRNGSRDHVMMSMQAKDLTDQQIADLAAYFGSRNSQLVNLSGSHKK
;
A
#
# COMPACT_ATOMS: atom_id res chain seq x y z
N MET A 1 62.43 3.12 -9.17
CA MET A 1 62.50 1.65 -8.97
C MET A 1 61.87 0.97 -10.18
N PRO A 2 62.54 -0.02 -10.79
CA PRO A 2 62.17 -0.61 -12.07
C PRO A 2 61.32 -1.89 -11.93
N ILE A 3 60.68 -2.28 -13.06
CA ILE A 3 60.63 -3.65 -13.62
C ILE A 3 59.53 -4.65 -13.16
N ARG A 4 58.64 -4.90 -14.14
CA ARG A 4 58.24 -6.19 -14.76
C ARG A 4 57.46 -7.28 -13.99
N THR A 5 56.27 -7.53 -14.53
CA THR A 5 55.64 -8.81 -14.96
C THR A 5 55.77 -10.07 -14.10
N ASN A 6 54.62 -10.75 -13.86
CA ASN A 6 54.51 -12.12 -14.36
C ASN A 6 53.06 -12.55 -14.64
N PHE A 7 52.88 -13.09 -15.84
CA PHE A 7 51.74 -13.89 -16.29
C PHE A 7 51.74 -15.25 -15.60
N ALA A 8 50.57 -15.81 -15.31
CA ALA A 8 50.37 -17.25 -15.33
C ALA A 8 48.94 -17.56 -15.80
N ILE A 9 48.90 -18.14 -16.99
CA ILE A 9 47.76 -18.76 -17.65
C ILE A 9 47.54 -20.14 -17.02
N ALA A 10 46.30 -20.54 -16.79
CA ALA A 10 45.91 -21.95 -16.78
C ALA A 10 44.47 -22.09 -17.33
N PRO A 11 44.27 -22.85 -18.42
CA PRO A 11 42.96 -23.12 -19.01
C PRO A 11 42.44 -24.51 -18.58
N ALA A 12 41.25 -24.85 -19.08
CA ALA A 12 40.55 -26.15 -19.04
C ALA A 12 39.68 -26.34 -17.77
N LEU A 13 38.48 -26.91 -17.82
CA LEU A 13 37.94 -27.88 -18.77
C LEU A 13 36.40 -27.83 -18.78
N LEU A 14 35.88 -28.09 -19.96
CA LEU A 14 34.52 -28.32 -20.39
C LEU A 14 33.76 -29.34 -19.49
N VAL A 15 32.57 -29.00 -19.00
CA VAL A 15 31.50 -29.99 -18.77
C VAL A 15 30.17 -29.38 -19.23
N ALA A 16 29.72 -29.85 -20.38
CA ALA A 16 28.34 -29.69 -20.84
C ALA A 16 27.45 -30.67 -20.06
N VAL A 17 26.37 -30.17 -19.46
CA VAL A 17 25.22 -31.02 -19.07
C VAL A 17 23.97 -30.47 -19.75
N LEU A 18 23.51 -31.30 -20.68
CA LEU A 18 22.24 -31.30 -21.38
C LEU A 18 21.12 -31.62 -20.38
N GLY A 19 20.00 -30.89 -20.37
CA GLY A 19 18.89 -31.26 -19.49
C GLY A 19 17.62 -30.40 -19.60
N LEU A 20 16.79 -30.74 -20.58
CA LEU A 20 15.32 -30.69 -20.60
C LEU A 20 14.56 -29.53 -19.93
N ALA A 21 13.85 -28.78 -20.78
CA ALA A 21 12.66 -28.01 -20.41
C ALA A 21 11.57 -28.93 -19.84
N LEU A 22 10.87 -28.48 -18.79
CA LEU A 22 9.45 -28.81 -18.59
C LEU A 22 8.73 -27.65 -17.89
N SER A 23 7.75 -27.12 -18.60
CA SER A 23 6.74 -26.17 -18.16
C SER A 23 6.00 -26.71 -16.93
N ALA A 24 5.99 -25.93 -15.85
CA ALA A 24 5.05 -26.11 -14.74
C ALA A 24 4.23 -24.82 -14.62
N CYS A 25 3.02 -24.87 -15.17
CA CYS A 25 1.95 -23.94 -14.87
C CYS A 25 1.57 -24.15 -13.40
N SER A 26 2.01 -23.27 -12.50
CA SER A 26 1.54 -23.27 -11.12
C SER A 26 0.11 -22.72 -11.08
N PRO A 27 -0.87 -23.44 -10.53
CA PRO A 27 -2.14 -22.84 -10.19
C PRO A 27 -1.89 -21.85 -9.05
N SER A 28 -2.36 -20.62 -9.25
CA SER A 28 -2.43 -19.60 -8.22
C SER A 28 -3.37 -20.08 -7.11
N GLN A 29 -2.81 -20.59 -6.02
CA GLN A 29 -3.54 -20.79 -4.77
C GLN A 29 -3.80 -19.41 -4.16
N ALA A 30 -5.02 -18.90 -4.30
CA ALA A 30 -5.51 -17.79 -3.49
C ALA A 30 -5.74 -18.30 -2.05
N PRO A 31 -5.29 -17.59 -1.01
CA PRO A 31 -5.56 -17.99 0.35
C PRO A 31 -7.04 -17.77 0.69
N GLU A 32 -7.74 -18.88 0.92
CA GLU A 32 -9.02 -18.92 1.60
C GLU A 32 -8.82 -18.46 3.05
N GLY A 33 -9.42 -17.34 3.46
CA GLY A 33 -9.47 -16.94 4.87
C GLY A 33 -9.30 -15.46 5.22
N ALA A 34 -9.21 -14.54 4.26
CA ALA A 34 -9.31 -13.12 4.58
C ALA A 34 -10.79 -12.73 4.69
N ALA A 35 -11.27 -12.43 5.90
CA ALA A 35 -12.59 -11.87 6.13
C ALA A 35 -12.74 -10.58 5.31
N ALA A 36 -13.42 -10.68 4.19
CA ALA A 36 -13.71 -9.60 3.27
C ALA A 36 -14.58 -8.57 4.00
N ALA A 37 -14.11 -7.33 4.11
CA ALA A 37 -14.95 -6.22 4.51
C ALA A 37 -16.09 -6.11 3.49
N LYS A 38 -17.36 -6.06 3.97
CA LYS A 38 -18.53 -5.93 3.10
C LYS A 38 -18.34 -4.72 2.18
N SER A 39 -18.54 -4.95 0.87
CA SER A 39 -18.50 -3.95 -0.20
C SER A 39 -19.14 -2.63 0.26
N SER A 40 -18.41 -1.53 0.13
CA SER A 40 -18.93 -0.20 0.47
C SER A 40 -20.14 0.13 -0.40
N SER A 41 -21.07 0.92 0.14
CA SER A 41 -22.30 1.34 -0.55
C SER A 41 -22.05 2.07 -1.90
N ALA A 42 -20.81 2.43 -2.18
CA ALA A 42 -20.35 3.01 -3.44
C ALA A 42 -20.14 1.99 -4.58
N GLY A 43 -20.30 0.68 -4.34
CA GLY A 43 -20.10 -0.36 -5.36
C GLY A 43 -18.64 -0.77 -5.55
N LEU A 44 -17.76 -0.41 -4.62
CA LEU A 44 -16.37 -0.86 -4.59
C LEU A 44 -16.28 -2.37 -4.30
N PRO A 45 -15.25 -3.06 -4.80
CA PRO A 45 -15.00 -4.46 -4.45
C PRO A 45 -14.68 -4.60 -2.94
N PRO A 46 -14.69 -5.83 -2.40
CA PRO A 46 -14.23 -6.05 -1.03
C PRO A 46 -12.76 -5.66 -0.86
N GLY A 47 -12.44 -4.97 0.23
CA GLY A 47 -11.08 -4.56 0.56
C GLY A 47 -10.29 -5.62 1.33
N PHE A 48 -9.00 -5.74 1.03
CA PHE A 48 -8.06 -6.65 1.68
C PHE A 48 -7.02 -5.88 2.50
N VAL A 49 -7.03 -6.08 3.82
CA VAL A 49 -6.17 -5.35 4.78
C VAL A 49 -4.68 -5.45 4.43
N ALA A 50 -4.18 -6.64 4.09
CA ALA A 50 -2.76 -6.84 3.78
C ALA A 50 -2.33 -6.12 2.47
N ALA A 51 -3.20 -6.10 1.47
CA ALA A 51 -2.95 -5.34 0.24
C ALA A 51 -2.99 -3.83 0.52
N GLY A 52 -3.93 -3.39 1.37
CA GLY A 52 -4.04 -2.01 1.80
C GLY A 52 -2.83 -1.53 2.59
N GLU A 53 -2.28 -2.37 3.47
CA GLU A 53 -1.04 -2.08 4.18
C GLU A 53 0.11 -1.86 3.21
N LYS A 54 0.30 -2.79 2.25
CA LYS A 54 1.32 -2.64 1.22
C LYS A 54 1.13 -1.35 0.41
N GLN A 55 -0.10 -1.03 0.04
CA GLN A 55 -0.44 0.18 -0.72
C GLN A 55 -0.19 1.45 0.11
N ALA A 56 -0.52 1.45 1.40
CA ALA A 56 -0.35 2.59 2.29
C ALA A 56 1.13 2.99 2.47
N ASN A 57 2.03 2.01 2.38
CA ASN A 57 3.48 2.19 2.46
C ASN A 57 4.13 2.43 1.09
N ALA A 58 3.42 2.19 -0.01
CA ALA A 58 3.93 2.38 -1.35
C ALA A 58 3.91 3.87 -1.74
N LYS A 59 4.96 4.33 -2.42
CA LYS A 59 5.00 5.70 -2.96
C LYS A 59 4.14 5.78 -4.22
N GLY A 60 3.23 6.75 -4.25
CA GLY A 60 2.41 7.03 -5.43
C GLY A 60 3.24 7.58 -6.58
N VAL A 61 2.88 7.23 -7.81
CA VAL A 61 3.58 7.69 -9.02
C VAL A 61 3.44 9.21 -9.19
N ALA A 62 2.27 9.76 -8.89
CA ALA A 62 1.98 11.18 -9.08
C ALA A 62 2.74 12.11 -8.12
N THR A 63 3.03 11.66 -6.90
CA THR A 63 3.57 12.51 -5.82
C THR A 63 4.92 12.04 -5.29
N GLY A 64 5.29 10.78 -5.52
CA GLY A 64 6.46 10.16 -4.90
C GLY A 64 6.36 9.97 -3.39
N GLN A 65 5.17 10.14 -2.81
CA GLN A 65 4.91 10.00 -1.36
C GLN A 65 3.96 8.83 -1.10
N SER A 66 4.14 8.17 0.04
CA SER A 66 3.22 7.17 0.56
C SER A 66 2.12 7.82 1.41
N CYS A 67 1.08 7.06 1.76
CA CYS A 67 0.01 7.57 2.63
C CYS A 67 0.55 7.89 4.03
N ILE A 68 1.44 7.04 4.53
CA ILE A 68 1.99 7.17 5.88
C ILE A 68 3.05 8.28 5.98
N ASP A 69 3.59 8.76 4.86
CA ASP A 69 4.56 9.87 4.85
C ASP A 69 3.95 11.16 5.43
N CYS A 70 2.64 11.37 5.26
CA CYS A 70 1.91 12.51 5.82
C CYS A 70 0.99 12.14 7.00
N HIS A 71 0.28 11.01 6.91
CA HIS A 71 -0.69 10.59 7.93
C HIS A 71 -0.07 9.80 9.09
N GLY A 72 1.24 9.52 9.02
CA GLY A 72 1.99 8.83 10.05
C GLY A 72 1.88 7.31 9.96
N ALA A 73 2.71 6.64 10.77
CA ALA A 73 2.68 5.19 10.90
C ALA A 73 1.28 4.69 11.27
N GLU A 74 0.80 3.70 10.51
CA GLU A 74 -0.57 3.16 10.58
C GLU A 74 -1.70 4.22 10.46
N GLY A 75 -1.40 5.46 10.06
CA GLY A 75 -2.36 6.56 9.99
C GLY A 75 -2.70 7.18 11.35
N ASN A 76 -1.86 7.01 12.38
CA ASN A 76 -2.11 7.45 13.77
C ASN A 76 -1.31 8.69 14.23
N ALA A 77 -0.20 9.01 13.58
CA ALA A 77 0.74 10.03 14.05
C ALA A 77 1.14 10.97 12.89
N PRO A 78 0.20 11.79 12.39
CA PRO A 78 0.45 12.69 11.28
C PRO A 78 1.62 13.65 11.55
N ILE A 79 2.34 14.02 10.49
CA ILE A 79 3.53 14.86 10.58
C ILE A 79 3.24 16.30 11.00
N ASP A 80 1.99 16.73 10.83
CA ASP A 80 1.49 18.03 11.25
C ASP A 80 0.00 17.88 11.67
N PRO A 81 -0.49 18.61 12.69
CA PRO A 81 -1.87 18.49 13.17
C PRO A 81 -2.96 18.78 12.14
N SER A 82 -2.65 19.44 11.02
CA SER A 82 -3.59 19.67 9.93
C SER A 82 -3.88 18.42 9.10
N TYR A 83 -3.01 17.40 9.13
CA TYR A 83 -3.29 16.13 8.47
C TYR A 83 -4.18 15.26 9.37
N PRO A 84 -5.31 14.73 8.85
CA PRO A 84 -6.22 13.94 9.64
C PRO A 84 -5.62 12.57 9.99
N ILE A 85 -5.99 12.06 11.17
CA ILE A 85 -5.79 10.66 11.56
C ILE A 85 -6.73 9.78 10.73
N LEU A 86 -6.18 8.74 10.12
CA LEU A 86 -6.92 7.78 9.29
C LEU A 86 -7.25 6.49 10.04
N ALA A 87 -6.42 6.14 11.03
CA ALA A 87 -6.54 4.90 11.77
C ALA A 87 -7.91 4.77 12.46
N GLY A 88 -8.56 3.63 12.27
CA GLY A 88 -9.86 3.28 12.84
C GLY A 88 -11.02 4.19 12.42
N GLN A 89 -10.83 4.99 11.37
CA GLN A 89 -11.93 5.68 10.72
C GLN A 89 -12.86 4.66 10.04
N TYR A 90 -14.14 5.00 9.89
CA TYR A 90 -15.09 4.12 9.21
C TYR A 90 -14.63 3.79 7.80
N VAL A 91 -14.61 2.49 7.47
CA VAL A 91 -14.16 1.97 6.15
C VAL A 91 -14.91 2.66 5.02
N ASP A 92 -16.24 2.76 5.12
CA ASP A 92 -17.07 3.40 4.09
C ASP A 92 -16.78 4.89 3.92
N TYR A 93 -16.42 5.58 5.01
CA TYR A 93 -16.03 6.99 4.93
C TYR A 93 -14.70 7.17 4.21
N LEU A 94 -13.70 6.32 4.52
CA LEU A 94 -12.39 6.37 3.87
C LEU A 94 -12.50 6.08 2.37
N ALA A 95 -13.27 5.06 2.01
CA ALA A 95 -13.58 4.71 0.64
C ALA A 95 -14.22 5.90 -0.10
N TYR A 96 -15.33 6.41 0.45
CA TYR A 96 -16.03 7.57 -0.10
C TYR A 96 -15.12 8.79 -0.27
N ALA A 97 -14.28 9.09 0.72
CA ALA A 97 -13.38 10.23 0.68
C ALA A 97 -12.34 10.09 -0.45
N LEU A 98 -11.69 8.93 -0.57
CA LEU A 98 -10.70 8.66 -1.62
C LEU A 98 -11.32 8.71 -3.01
N GLU A 99 -12.51 8.10 -3.19
CA GLU A 99 -13.24 8.20 -4.46
C GLU A 99 -13.61 9.64 -4.80
N SER A 100 -14.07 10.41 -3.81
CA SER A 100 -14.45 11.81 -3.99
C SER A 100 -13.26 12.69 -4.35
N TYR A 101 -12.08 12.43 -3.80
CA TYR A 101 -10.86 13.12 -4.20
C TYR A 101 -10.42 12.74 -5.61
N ARG A 102 -10.50 11.45 -5.96
CA ARG A 102 -10.15 10.93 -7.28
C ARG A 102 -11.06 11.49 -8.39
N ASN A 103 -12.37 11.57 -8.12
CA ASN A 103 -13.36 12.05 -9.10
C ASN A 103 -13.60 13.57 -9.07
N GLY A 104 -12.99 14.28 -8.14
CA GLY A 104 -13.07 15.74 -8.01
C GLY A 104 -14.31 16.27 -7.28
N SER A 105 -15.20 15.40 -6.77
CA SER A 105 -16.37 15.82 -5.96
C SER A 105 -15.98 16.37 -4.60
N ARG A 106 -14.78 16.03 -4.11
CA ARG A 106 -14.14 16.64 -2.94
C ARG A 106 -12.83 17.28 -3.37
N ASP A 107 -12.71 18.58 -3.16
CA ASP A 107 -11.53 19.34 -3.59
C ASP A 107 -10.48 19.44 -2.46
N HIS A 108 -9.25 19.04 -2.77
CA HIS A 108 -8.05 19.31 -1.99
C HIS A 108 -6.81 18.95 -2.82
N VAL A 109 -6.04 19.95 -3.26
CA VAL A 109 -4.92 19.79 -4.21
C VAL A 109 -4.02 18.58 -3.90
N MET A 110 -3.57 18.44 -2.65
CA MET A 110 -2.69 17.32 -2.28
C MET A 110 -3.38 15.96 -2.34
N MET A 111 -4.61 15.86 -1.85
CA MET A 111 -5.30 14.56 -1.78
C MET A 111 -5.90 14.14 -3.11
N SER A 112 -6.33 15.10 -3.93
CA SER A 112 -6.71 14.84 -5.32
C SER A 112 -5.54 14.26 -6.11
N MET A 113 -4.32 14.78 -5.94
CA MET A 113 -3.13 14.21 -6.59
C MET A 113 -2.77 12.82 -6.06
N GLN A 114 -2.94 12.56 -4.76
CA GLN A 114 -2.70 11.24 -4.19
C GLN A 114 -3.72 10.19 -4.64
N ALA A 115 -4.99 10.59 -4.78
CA ALA A 115 -6.06 9.67 -5.10
C ALA A 115 -6.24 9.43 -6.61
N LYS A 116 -5.69 10.31 -7.46
CA LYS A 116 -5.93 10.36 -8.91
C LYS A 116 -5.77 9.02 -9.62
N ASP A 117 -4.71 8.28 -9.30
CA ASP A 117 -4.34 7.05 -9.99
C ASP A 117 -4.73 5.78 -9.21
N LEU A 118 -5.49 5.91 -8.11
CA LEU A 118 -5.96 4.76 -7.35
C LEU A 118 -7.07 4.03 -8.09
N THR A 119 -6.94 2.72 -8.19
CA THR A 119 -8.02 1.84 -8.66
C THR A 119 -9.07 1.64 -7.58
N ASP A 120 -10.27 1.18 -7.97
CA ASP A 120 -11.34 0.85 -7.02
C ASP A 120 -10.90 -0.18 -5.99
N GLN A 121 -10.13 -1.20 -6.41
CA GLN A 121 -9.57 -2.19 -5.51
C GLN A 121 -8.58 -1.57 -4.53
N GLN A 122 -7.68 -0.68 -4.99
CA GLN A 122 -6.73 0.00 -4.10
C GLN A 122 -7.44 0.89 -3.08
N ILE A 123 -8.52 1.58 -3.48
CA ILE A 123 -9.32 2.38 -2.55
C ILE A 123 -9.97 1.48 -1.50
N ALA A 124 -10.60 0.38 -1.91
CA ALA A 124 -11.20 -0.58 -1.00
C ALA A 124 -10.18 -1.17 -0.02
N ASP A 125 -9.01 -1.54 -0.52
CA ASP A 125 -7.91 -2.10 0.27
C ASP A 125 -7.37 -1.09 1.29
N LEU A 126 -7.10 0.15 0.87
CA LEU A 126 -6.65 1.24 1.75
C LEU A 126 -7.68 1.55 2.85
N ALA A 127 -8.97 1.63 2.47
CA ALA A 127 -10.05 1.86 3.41
C ALA A 127 -10.17 0.72 4.44
N ALA A 128 -10.09 -0.54 4.00
CA ALA A 128 -10.10 -1.70 4.88
C ALA A 128 -8.88 -1.70 5.82
N TYR A 129 -7.70 -1.38 5.31
CA TYR A 129 -6.47 -1.32 6.10
C TYR A 129 -6.57 -0.26 7.20
N PHE A 130 -6.73 1.01 6.84
CA PHE A 130 -6.76 2.11 7.81
C PHE A 130 -7.94 1.98 8.78
N GLY A 131 -9.12 1.58 8.30
CA GLY A 131 -10.28 1.36 9.15
C GLY A 131 -10.14 0.20 10.14
N SER A 132 -9.23 -0.76 9.88
CA SER A 132 -8.91 -1.84 10.83
C SER A 132 -7.91 -1.44 11.91
N ARG A 133 -7.24 -0.28 11.78
CA ARG A 133 -6.20 0.13 12.74
C ARG A 133 -6.82 0.61 14.04
N ASN A 134 -6.11 0.39 15.15
CA ASN A 134 -6.47 1.01 16.42
C ASN A 134 -6.35 2.53 16.29
N SER A 135 -7.38 3.25 16.71
CA SER A 135 -7.48 4.70 16.50
C SER A 135 -7.02 5.51 17.71
N GLN A 136 -6.35 6.62 17.45
CA GLN A 136 -6.19 7.73 18.40
C GLN A 136 -7.23 8.84 18.21
N LEU A 137 -8.27 8.62 17.39
CA LEU A 137 -9.36 9.57 17.22
C LEU A 137 -10.11 9.76 18.54
N VAL A 138 -10.20 11.03 18.97
CA VAL A 138 -11.02 11.40 20.13
C VAL A 138 -12.47 11.46 19.70
N ASN A 139 -13.30 10.56 20.23
CA ASN A 139 -14.75 10.63 20.05
C ASN A 139 -15.40 11.54 21.11
N LEU A 140 -16.66 11.92 20.87
CA LEU A 140 -17.43 12.77 21.78
C LEU A 140 -17.62 12.16 23.18
N SER A 141 -17.48 10.83 23.32
CA SER A 141 -17.55 10.13 24.60
C SER A 141 -16.31 10.40 25.48
N GLY A 142 -15.18 10.80 24.89
CA GLY A 142 -13.97 11.20 25.62
C GLY A 142 -13.95 12.68 26.05
N SER A 143 -14.74 13.54 25.39
CA SER A 143 -14.72 14.99 25.57
C SER A 143 -15.30 15.48 26.91
N HIS A 144 -15.98 14.61 27.65
CA HIS A 144 -16.59 14.93 28.95
C HIS A 144 -15.76 14.48 30.16
N LYS A 145 -14.59 13.85 29.95
CA LYS A 145 -13.67 13.52 31.04
C LYS A 145 -12.71 14.69 31.24
N LYS A 146 -13.15 15.71 31.96
CA LYS A 146 -12.28 16.69 32.63
C LYS A 146 -12.25 16.41 34.12
#